data_AF-A0A3B3STD2-F1
#
_entry.id   AF-A0A3B3STD2-F1
#
_cell.length_a   1.000
_cell.length_b   1.000
_cell.length_c   1.000
_cell.angle_alpha   90.00
_cell.angle_beta   90.00
_cell.angle_gamma   90.00
#
_symmetry.space_group_name_H-M   'P 1'
#
loop_
_entity.id
_entity.type
_entity.pdbx_description
1 polymer ?
#
loop_
_entity_poly.entity_id
_entity_poly.type
_entity_poly.pdbx_seq_one_letter_code
_entity_poly.pdbx_strand_id
1 'polypeptide(L)'
;MKSHSNSNSVRRKLHSSVQASPWRPGSLLRFSLRDYAFCMATLSVFCFGSLFYQLNGGPPKILLEMRQYLASPQRCSPSPCVVYNRVGKCGSRTVVLLLRILAEKHRFNLVSSDIHNKTRLTEQEQVDLMKNISVIPQPFLYTRHVHFLNFTRFRIEQPVYINIIRDPINRFLSNYFFRRFGDWRGEQNHLIRTPGMKDDERYLDINVCILESYPECSNPRLFYIIPYFCGQHPQCREPGLWALERAKQNVLENFLLVGVLEELEDTLLLLERLLPHYFSGVLSIYKSPDYRKIGNLTGTVRKQPPTLEALQVLYQRMKYEYDFYNFIREQFHLLKKKIGLRSAEEEPDQEEEPDQEEELEDASLWLVHP
;
A
#
# COMPACT_ATOMS: atom_id res chain seq x y z
N MET A 1 35.52 66.08 41.78
CA MET A 1 36.95 65.82 42.07
C MET A 1 37.39 64.70 41.13
N LYS A 2 38.16 65.07 40.10
CA LYS A 2 39.57 64.68 39.89
C LYS A 2 39.69 63.17 39.60
N SER A 3 39.84 62.76 38.34
CA SER A 3 41.10 62.74 37.56
C SER A 3 42.11 61.75 38.18
N HIS A 4 42.85 60.91 37.45
CA HIS A 4 43.55 61.15 36.18
C HIS A 4 44.10 59.79 35.67
N SER A 5 44.14 59.55 34.35
CA SER A 5 45.40 59.58 33.53
C SER A 5 46.04 58.19 33.43
N ASN A 6 46.67 57.69 32.35
CA ASN A 6 47.02 58.03 30.96
C ASN A 6 47.84 56.78 30.50
N SER A 7 48.30 56.51 29.28
CA SER A 7 48.24 57.06 27.92
C SER A 7 49.21 56.20 27.09
N ASN A 8 49.16 56.37 25.75
CA ASN A 8 50.18 56.12 24.72
C ASN A 8 50.06 54.73 24.05
N SER A 9 50.02 54.61 22.71
CA SER A 9 50.50 55.46 21.61
C SER A 9 49.75 55.02 20.32
N VAL A 10 49.04 55.83 19.52
CA VAL A 10 49.39 56.93 18.59
C VAL A 10 50.21 56.54 17.33
N ARG A 11 49.53 56.52 16.17
CA ARG A 11 49.87 57.20 14.88
C ARG A 11 48.85 56.78 13.79
N ARG A 12 47.86 57.63 13.45
CA ARG A 12 47.80 58.70 12.43
C ARG A 12 47.76 58.24 10.95
N LYS A 13 46.58 58.46 10.35
CA LYS A 13 46.21 59.06 9.04
C LYS A 13 47.13 58.86 7.82
N LEU A 14 46.53 58.48 6.68
CA LEU A 14 46.55 59.19 5.38
C LEU A 14 45.61 58.44 4.39
N HIS A 15 44.50 59.02 3.94
CA HIS A 15 44.32 59.78 2.69
C HIS A 15 44.61 59.03 1.37
N SER A 16 43.52 58.85 0.61
CA SER A 16 43.38 58.83 -0.87
C SER A 16 44.35 58.03 -1.73
N SER A 17 43.80 57.06 -2.48
CA SER A 17 43.83 57.09 -3.95
C SER A 17 43.03 55.91 -4.51
N VAL A 18 41.88 56.22 -5.11
CA VAL A 18 41.23 55.35 -6.08
C VAL A 18 42.04 55.49 -7.36
N GLN A 19 42.93 54.53 -7.61
CA GLN A 19 43.56 54.34 -8.92
C GLN A 19 42.85 53.20 -9.64
N ALA A 20 42.00 53.60 -10.60
CA ALA A 20 41.55 52.73 -11.67
C ALA A 20 42.66 52.63 -12.73
N SER A 21 43.03 51.41 -13.12
CA SER A 21 43.48 51.02 -14.47
C SER A 21 44.07 49.60 -14.44
N PRO A 22 44.16 48.88 -15.57
CA PRO A 22 43.27 48.89 -16.73
C PRO A 22 42.80 47.46 -17.10
N TRP A 23 41.69 47.42 -17.83
CA TRP A 23 41.23 46.24 -18.54
C TRP A 23 42.35 45.66 -19.41
N ARG A 24 42.65 44.38 -19.23
CA ARG A 24 43.37 43.58 -20.23
C ARG A 24 42.31 42.91 -21.13
N PRO A 25 42.18 43.30 -22.40
CA PRO A 25 41.43 42.50 -23.37
C PRO A 25 42.35 41.36 -23.83
N GLY A 26 41.90 40.12 -23.70
CA GLY A 26 42.60 38.99 -24.32
C GLY A 26 42.81 37.78 -23.42
N SER A 27 41.72 37.16 -23.00
CA SER A 27 41.68 35.70 -22.88
C SER A 27 40.46 35.21 -23.66
N LEU A 28 40.58 35.25 -24.99
CA LEU A 28 39.78 34.36 -25.82
C LEU A 28 40.10 32.95 -25.30
N LEU A 29 39.16 32.36 -24.57
CA LEU A 29 39.12 30.92 -24.32
C LEU A 29 39.24 30.26 -25.68
N ARG A 30 40.45 29.81 -26.03
CA ARG A 30 40.68 28.93 -27.16
C ARG A 30 40.01 27.61 -26.77
N PHE A 31 38.71 27.50 -26.99
CA PHE A 31 38.07 26.20 -27.11
C PHE A 31 38.80 25.49 -28.25
N SER A 32 39.50 24.41 -27.92
CA SER A 32 40.13 23.59 -28.93
C SER A 32 39.03 23.07 -29.86
N LEU A 33 39.27 23.04 -31.18
CA LEU A 33 38.41 22.34 -32.14
C LEU A 33 38.09 20.91 -31.67
N ARG A 34 38.99 20.30 -30.89
CA ARG A 34 38.80 19.00 -30.26
C ARG A 34 37.73 18.98 -29.17
N ASP A 35 37.63 20.03 -28.36
CA ASP A 35 36.64 20.13 -27.27
C ASP A 35 35.25 20.42 -27.83
N TYR A 36 35.18 21.25 -28.87
CA TYR A 36 33.95 21.48 -29.62
C TYR A 36 33.50 20.19 -30.33
N ALA A 37 34.41 19.48 -31.00
CA ALA A 37 34.10 18.20 -31.63
C ALA A 37 33.61 17.15 -30.62
N PHE A 38 34.21 17.09 -29.42
CA PHE A 38 33.77 16.18 -28.37
C PHE A 38 32.36 16.53 -27.86
N CYS A 39 32.07 17.81 -27.64
CA CYS A 39 30.75 18.27 -27.21
C CYS A 39 29.67 18.03 -28.29
N MET A 40 30.01 18.26 -29.55
CA MET A 40 29.08 17.99 -30.67
C MET A 40 28.86 16.49 -30.87
N ALA A 41 29.88 15.65 -30.62
CA ALA A 41 29.75 14.21 -30.67
C ALA A 41 28.86 13.68 -29.53
N THR A 42 29.01 14.16 -28.29
CA THR A 42 28.16 13.75 -27.17
C THR A 42 26.72 14.19 -27.35
N LEU A 43 26.50 15.42 -27.84
CA LEU A 43 25.16 15.90 -28.22
C LEU A 43 24.55 15.04 -29.33
N SER A 44 25.33 14.68 -30.35
CA SER A 44 24.87 13.82 -31.44
C SER A 44 24.48 12.43 -30.91
N VAL A 45 25.31 11.81 -30.07
CA VAL A 45 25.00 10.50 -29.45
C VAL A 45 23.73 10.58 -28.59
N PHE A 46 23.55 11.65 -27.81
CA PHE A 46 22.34 11.85 -27.02
C PHE A 46 21.10 12.06 -27.90
N CYS A 47 21.21 12.85 -28.96
CA CYS A 47 20.13 13.09 -29.92
C CYS A 47 19.76 11.82 -30.70
N PHE A 48 20.75 11.07 -31.19
CA PHE A 48 20.51 9.79 -31.88
C PHE A 48 19.98 8.72 -30.93
N GLY A 49 20.47 8.67 -29.69
CA GLY A 49 19.92 7.79 -28.65
C GLY A 49 18.46 8.13 -28.30
N SER A 50 18.13 9.42 -28.18
CA SER A 50 16.77 9.90 -27.95
C SER A 50 15.85 9.61 -29.14
N LEU A 51 16.33 9.83 -30.37
CA LEU A 51 15.58 9.53 -31.60
C LEU A 51 15.33 8.04 -31.74
N PHE A 52 16.33 7.19 -31.48
CA PHE A 52 16.18 5.73 -31.51
C PHE A 52 15.23 5.24 -30.41
N TYR A 53 15.26 5.86 -29.24
CA TYR A 53 14.30 5.61 -28.16
C TYR A 53 12.86 5.99 -28.55
N GLN A 54 12.68 7.14 -29.22
CA GLN A 54 11.37 7.57 -29.72
C GLN A 54 10.86 6.69 -30.87
N LEU A 55 11.74 6.25 -31.78
CA LEU A 55 11.39 5.38 -32.90
C LEU A 55 11.04 3.94 -32.44
N ASN A 56 11.62 3.46 -31.34
CA ASN A 56 11.27 2.17 -30.72
C ASN A 56 10.06 2.23 -29.78
N GLY A 57 9.17 3.21 -29.97
CA GLY A 57 7.89 3.31 -29.25
C GLY A 57 7.91 4.24 -28.03
N GLY A 58 9.00 4.98 -27.80
CA GLY A 58 9.09 5.97 -26.72
C GLY A 58 9.03 5.34 -25.32
N PRO A 59 8.64 6.11 -24.28
CA PRO A 59 8.44 5.53 -22.96
C PRO A 59 7.38 4.42 -23.01
N PRO A 60 7.58 3.29 -22.30
CA PRO A 60 6.65 2.17 -22.33
C PRO A 60 5.22 2.65 -22.05
N LYS A 61 4.23 2.10 -22.75
CA LYS A 61 2.81 2.53 -22.69
C LYS A 61 2.29 2.71 -21.27
N ILE A 62 2.78 1.92 -20.30
CA ILE A 62 2.43 2.08 -18.88
C ILE A 62 2.84 3.45 -18.32
N LEU A 63 3.99 4.02 -18.67
CA LEU A 63 4.38 5.36 -18.21
C LEU A 63 3.49 6.43 -18.85
N LEU A 64 2.97 6.19 -20.05
CA LEU A 64 2.01 7.07 -20.71
C LEU A 64 0.60 6.93 -20.10
N GLU A 65 0.16 5.71 -19.79
CA GLU A 65 -1.11 5.43 -19.09
C GLU A 65 -1.09 5.92 -17.64
N MET A 66 0.01 5.71 -16.91
CA MET A 66 0.21 6.25 -15.57
C MET A 66 0.28 7.77 -15.62
N ARG A 67 0.94 8.36 -16.62
CA ARG A 67 0.89 9.81 -16.84
C ARG A 67 -0.52 10.27 -17.14
N GLN A 68 -1.32 9.55 -17.92
CA GLN A 68 -2.71 9.90 -18.20
C GLN A 68 -3.63 9.73 -16.98
N TYR A 69 -3.42 8.71 -16.15
CA TYR A 69 -4.14 8.51 -14.89
C TYR A 69 -3.77 9.61 -13.88
N LEU A 70 -2.48 9.91 -13.73
CA LEU A 70 -1.96 10.99 -12.88
C LEU A 70 -2.25 12.40 -13.44
N ALA A 71 -2.47 12.54 -14.76
CA ALA A 71 -2.79 13.80 -15.43
C ALA A 71 -4.28 13.96 -15.79
N SER A 72 -5.13 13.02 -15.37
CA SER A 72 -6.57 13.30 -15.26
C SER A 72 -6.73 14.53 -14.36
N PRO A 73 -7.76 15.38 -14.56
CA PRO A 73 -7.91 16.63 -13.81
C PRO A 73 -8.27 16.35 -12.35
N GLN A 74 -7.29 15.86 -11.58
CA GLN A 74 -7.32 15.84 -10.14
C GLN A 74 -6.87 17.23 -9.69
N ARG A 75 -7.75 17.97 -9.01
CA ARG A 75 -7.40 19.20 -8.30
C ARG A 75 -6.59 18.90 -7.04
N CYS A 76 -6.24 17.63 -6.77
CA CYS A 76 -5.12 17.26 -5.91
C CYS A 76 -3.77 17.58 -6.60
N SER A 77 -3.41 18.87 -6.61
CA SER A 77 -2.10 19.37 -7.02
C SER A 77 -1.25 19.69 -5.79
N PRO A 78 0.06 19.33 -5.72
CA PRO A 78 0.86 18.50 -6.63
C PRO A 78 0.99 17.03 -6.21
N SER A 79 0.40 16.62 -5.06
CA SER A 79 0.45 15.24 -4.56
C SER A 79 -0.95 14.63 -4.51
N PRO A 80 -1.16 13.40 -5.03
CA PRO A 80 -2.49 12.79 -5.11
C PRO A 80 -3.06 12.54 -3.71
N CYS A 81 -4.35 12.80 -3.52
CA CYS A 81 -5.05 12.52 -2.26
C CYS A 81 -5.37 11.02 -2.17
N VAL A 82 -4.95 10.33 -1.11
CA VAL A 82 -5.02 8.86 -1.05
C VAL A 82 -6.08 8.39 -0.05
N VAL A 83 -6.92 7.44 -0.44
CA VAL A 83 -7.85 6.72 0.43
C VAL A 83 -7.45 5.24 0.49
N TYR A 84 -7.20 4.76 1.71
CA TYR A 84 -6.99 3.35 2.02
C TYR A 84 -8.21 2.81 2.79
N ASN A 85 -9.21 2.30 2.07
CA ASN A 85 -10.42 1.70 2.65
C ASN A 85 -10.16 0.26 3.14
N ARG A 86 -9.30 0.15 4.13
CA ARG A 86 -8.62 -1.08 4.53
C ARG A 86 -9.56 -2.24 4.89
N VAL A 87 -9.31 -3.40 4.29
CA VAL A 87 -10.03 -4.65 4.60
C VAL A 87 -9.57 -5.22 5.95
N GLY A 88 -10.52 -5.72 6.75
CA GLY A 88 -10.22 -6.36 8.03
C GLY A 88 -9.39 -7.63 7.87
N LYS A 89 -8.35 -7.78 8.71
CA LYS A 89 -7.45 -8.94 8.79
C LYS A 89 -6.53 -9.16 7.57
N CYS A 90 -6.35 -8.12 6.75
CA CYS A 90 -5.37 -8.06 5.66
C CYS A 90 -4.11 -7.26 6.03
N GLY A 91 -3.61 -7.41 7.27
CA GLY A 91 -2.40 -6.70 7.73
C GLY A 91 -2.56 -5.19 7.96
N SER A 92 -3.79 -4.68 7.97
CA SER A 92 -4.07 -3.24 8.06
C SER A 92 -3.43 -2.54 9.27
N ARG A 93 -3.33 -3.21 10.42
CA ARG A 93 -2.70 -2.65 11.64
C ARG A 93 -1.20 -2.42 11.43
N THR A 94 -0.52 -3.40 10.85
CA THR A 94 0.90 -3.34 10.47
C THR A 94 1.13 -2.19 9.50
N VAL A 95 0.36 -2.14 8.42
CA VAL A 95 0.46 -1.08 7.40
C VAL A 95 0.20 0.31 8.00
N VAL A 96 -0.76 0.47 8.90
CA VAL A 96 -1.05 1.77 9.55
C VAL A 96 0.10 2.21 10.46
N LEU A 97 0.79 1.29 11.15
CA LEU A 97 1.99 1.63 11.92
C LEU A 97 3.10 2.16 11.01
N LEU A 98 3.28 1.54 9.83
CA LEU A 98 4.24 1.99 8.83
C LEU A 98 3.88 3.37 8.28
N LEU A 99 2.59 3.58 7.98
CA LEU A 99 2.08 4.87 7.50
C LEU A 99 2.27 5.99 8.53
N ARG A 100 2.21 5.71 9.84
CA ARG A 100 2.49 6.73 10.88
C ARG A 100 3.94 7.22 10.81
N ILE A 101 4.89 6.27 10.72
CA ILE A 101 6.32 6.60 10.59
C ILE A 101 6.57 7.37 9.29
N LEU A 102 5.94 6.94 8.19
CA LEU A 102 6.05 7.63 6.89
C LEU A 102 5.42 9.03 6.90
N ALA A 103 4.30 9.21 7.60
CA ALA A 103 3.63 10.51 7.72
C ALA A 103 4.52 11.54 8.42
N GLU A 104 5.19 11.13 9.50
CA GLU A 104 6.17 11.97 10.19
C GLU A 104 7.38 12.30 9.29
N LYS A 105 7.91 11.28 8.59
CA LYS A 105 9.06 11.42 7.70
C LYS A 105 8.79 12.34 6.50
N HIS A 106 7.64 12.16 5.84
CA HIS A 106 7.29 12.81 4.57
C HIS A 106 6.32 13.99 4.72
N ARG A 107 5.90 14.29 5.96
CA ARG A 107 5.04 15.44 6.32
C ARG A 107 3.70 15.47 5.57
N PHE A 108 3.01 14.33 5.50
CA PHE A 108 1.62 14.27 5.03
C PHE A 108 0.65 14.01 6.18
N ASN A 109 -0.62 14.39 5.98
CA ASN A 109 -1.67 14.19 6.98
C ASN A 109 -2.20 12.75 6.92
N LEU A 110 -1.86 11.92 7.91
CA LEU A 110 -2.46 10.59 8.08
C LEU A 110 -3.71 10.70 8.96
N VAL A 111 -4.89 10.50 8.38
CA VAL A 111 -6.17 10.54 9.10
C VAL A 111 -6.74 9.13 9.17
N SER A 112 -6.81 8.56 10.37
CA SER A 112 -7.47 7.27 10.63
C SER A 112 -8.80 7.51 11.32
N SER A 113 -9.87 6.89 10.83
CA SER A 113 -11.15 6.89 11.54
C SER A 113 -11.15 5.89 12.69
N ASP A 114 -11.71 6.29 13.84
CA ASP A 114 -11.92 5.40 15.00
C ASP A 114 -13.11 4.45 14.80
N ILE A 115 -13.95 4.72 13.81
CA ILE A 115 -15.10 3.88 13.45
C ILE A 115 -14.60 2.66 12.68
N HIS A 116 -14.64 1.50 13.34
CA HIS A 116 -14.13 0.23 12.81
C HIS A 116 -15.24 -0.79 12.48
N ASN A 117 -16.41 -0.68 13.10
CA ASN A 117 -17.50 -1.65 13.00
C ASN A 117 -18.58 -1.26 11.97
N LYS A 118 -18.65 0.01 11.56
CA LYS A 118 -19.62 0.50 10.57
C LYS A 118 -18.98 0.70 9.19
N THR A 119 -19.01 -0.38 8.41
CA THR A 119 -18.46 -0.43 7.03
C THR A 119 -19.50 -0.05 5.96
N ARG A 120 -20.78 -0.30 6.25
CA ARG A 120 -21.93 0.06 5.40
C ARG A 120 -22.55 1.36 5.88
N LEU A 121 -22.78 2.27 4.95
CA LEU A 121 -23.22 3.64 5.24
C LEU A 121 -24.53 3.95 4.50
N THR A 122 -25.42 4.69 5.15
CA THR A 122 -26.56 5.31 4.46
C THR A 122 -26.08 6.36 3.46
N GLU A 123 -26.92 6.75 2.50
CA GLU A 123 -26.52 7.75 1.48
C GLU A 123 -26.08 9.08 2.10
N GLN A 124 -26.79 9.55 3.14
CA GLN A 124 -26.41 10.76 3.88
C GLN A 124 -25.02 10.60 4.54
N GLU A 125 -24.78 9.48 5.22
CA GLU A 125 -23.50 9.22 5.86
C GLU A 125 -22.35 9.06 4.86
N GLN A 126 -22.63 8.54 3.66
CA GLN A 126 -21.65 8.51 2.58
C GLN A 126 -21.27 9.94 2.19
N VAL A 127 -22.26 10.80 1.91
CA VAL A 127 -22.04 12.20 1.54
C VAL A 127 -21.27 12.95 2.63
N ASP A 128 -21.65 12.80 3.88
CA ASP A 128 -20.98 13.47 5.01
C ASP A 128 -19.54 12.99 5.15
N LEU A 129 -19.31 11.68 5.02
CA LEU A 129 -17.96 11.13 5.05
C LEU A 129 -17.11 11.64 3.87
N MET A 130 -17.64 11.65 2.66
CA MET A 130 -16.90 12.11 1.47
C MET A 130 -16.57 13.60 1.59
N LYS A 131 -17.50 14.44 2.05
CA LYS A 131 -17.24 15.86 2.34
C LYS A 131 -16.17 16.05 3.40
N ASN A 132 -16.23 15.27 4.49
CA ASN A 132 -15.22 15.31 5.56
C ASN A 132 -13.83 14.91 5.05
N ILE A 133 -13.74 13.95 4.14
CA ILE A 133 -12.47 13.55 3.51
C ILE A 133 -11.96 14.68 2.59
N SER A 134 -12.84 15.31 1.81
CA SER A 134 -12.47 16.36 0.86
C SER A 134 -11.94 17.65 1.50
N VAL A 135 -12.22 17.90 2.78
CA VAL A 135 -11.71 19.08 3.50
C VAL A 135 -10.38 18.84 4.23
N ILE A 136 -9.85 17.61 4.19
CA ILE A 136 -8.57 17.29 4.84
C ILE A 136 -7.43 18.07 4.15
N PRO A 137 -6.54 18.75 4.89
CA PRO A 137 -5.39 19.44 4.30
C PRO A 137 -4.50 18.49 3.50
N GLN A 138 -4.18 18.86 2.26
CA GLN A 138 -3.32 18.09 1.37
C GLN A 138 -1.82 18.34 1.68
N PRO A 139 -0.93 17.36 1.45
CA PRO A 139 -1.20 15.97 1.06
C PRO A 139 -1.77 15.15 2.24
N PHE A 140 -2.68 14.22 1.95
CA PHE A 140 -3.26 13.35 2.98
C PHE A 140 -3.41 11.90 2.53
N LEU A 141 -3.38 11.01 3.52
CA LEU A 141 -3.80 9.62 3.39
C LEU A 141 -4.87 9.33 4.42
N TYR A 142 -6.09 9.07 3.95
CA TYR A 142 -7.23 8.72 4.78
C TYR A 142 -7.37 7.20 4.88
N THR A 143 -7.58 6.68 6.08
CA THR A 143 -7.75 5.23 6.29
C THR A 143 -8.94 4.89 7.19
N ARG A 144 -9.77 3.95 6.75
CA ARG A 144 -10.95 3.48 7.47
C ARG A 144 -11.38 2.09 7.00
N HIS A 145 -11.99 1.31 7.89
CA HIS A 145 -12.76 0.13 7.50
C HIS A 145 -14.12 0.56 6.92
N VAL A 146 -14.20 0.71 5.60
CA VAL A 146 -15.42 1.14 4.90
C VAL A 146 -15.46 0.52 3.51
N HIS A 147 -16.64 0.16 3.01
CA HIS A 147 -16.76 -0.29 1.63
C HIS A 147 -16.56 0.89 0.67
N PHE A 148 -16.10 0.60 -0.55
CA PHE A 148 -15.81 1.57 -1.59
C PHE A 148 -16.92 2.64 -1.73
N LEU A 149 -16.48 3.89 -1.83
CA LEU A 149 -17.33 5.06 -1.99
C LEU A 149 -17.04 5.67 -3.36
N ASN A 150 -18.09 5.87 -4.15
CA ASN A 150 -17.99 6.56 -5.42
C ASN A 150 -18.24 8.05 -5.19
N PHE A 151 -17.18 8.85 -5.15
CA PHE A 151 -17.23 10.30 -4.96
C PHE A 151 -17.83 11.00 -6.18
N THR A 152 -17.54 10.48 -7.38
CA THR A 152 -18.05 11.05 -8.64
C THR A 152 -19.57 11.02 -8.73
N ARG A 153 -20.22 10.00 -8.15
CA ARG A 153 -21.69 9.92 -8.03
C ARG A 153 -22.29 11.17 -7.37
N PHE A 154 -21.56 11.81 -6.47
CA PHE A 154 -21.98 13.01 -5.74
C PHE A 154 -21.30 14.28 -6.23
N ARG A 155 -20.68 14.24 -7.42
CA ARG A 155 -19.93 15.36 -8.03
C ARG A 155 -18.77 15.85 -7.15
N ILE A 156 -18.23 14.95 -6.32
CA ILE A 156 -17.02 15.18 -5.54
C ILE A 156 -15.87 14.55 -6.31
N GLU A 157 -14.70 15.17 -6.27
CA GLU A 157 -13.50 14.64 -6.89
C GLU A 157 -13.11 13.29 -6.26
N GLN A 158 -12.82 12.31 -7.12
CA GLN A 158 -12.46 10.97 -6.69
C GLN A 158 -11.01 10.96 -6.19
N PRO A 159 -10.76 10.57 -4.92
CA PRO A 159 -9.39 10.38 -4.45
C PRO A 159 -8.81 9.10 -5.04
N VAL A 160 -7.48 8.99 -5.00
CA VAL A 160 -6.77 7.78 -5.39
C VAL A 160 -7.01 6.69 -4.36
N TYR A 161 -7.61 5.58 -4.76
CA TYR A 161 -7.79 4.42 -3.88
C TYR A 161 -6.60 3.48 -3.94
N ILE A 162 -6.18 2.98 -2.78
CA ILE A 162 -5.28 1.84 -2.64
C ILE A 162 -5.88 0.82 -1.69
N ASN A 163 -5.50 -0.45 -1.83
CA ASN A 163 -5.87 -1.46 -0.85
C ASN A 163 -4.84 -2.59 -0.78
N ILE A 164 -4.96 -3.43 0.24
CA ILE A 164 -4.18 -4.64 0.41
C ILE A 164 -5.15 -5.73 0.86
N ILE A 165 -5.20 -6.83 0.12
CA ILE A 165 -6.02 -8.00 0.45
C ILE A 165 -5.13 -9.16 0.89
N ARG A 166 -5.76 -10.28 1.24
CA ARG A 166 -5.12 -11.50 1.74
C ARG A 166 -5.91 -12.68 1.20
N ASP A 167 -5.28 -13.84 1.08
CA ASP A 167 -5.96 -15.10 0.83
C ASP A 167 -7.27 -15.22 1.66
N PRO A 168 -8.41 -15.54 1.01
CA PRO A 168 -9.72 -15.54 1.65
C PRO A 168 -9.81 -16.41 2.91
N ILE A 169 -9.30 -17.64 2.85
CA ILE A 169 -9.34 -18.59 3.97
C ILE A 169 -8.42 -18.11 5.10
N ASN A 170 -7.18 -17.73 4.81
CA ASN A 170 -6.24 -17.22 5.79
C ASN A 170 -6.75 -15.95 6.48
N ARG A 171 -7.45 -15.07 5.74
CA ARG A 171 -8.14 -13.91 6.29
C ARG A 171 -9.28 -14.33 7.23
N PHE A 172 -10.12 -15.28 6.80
CA PHE A 172 -11.20 -15.83 7.60
C PHE A 172 -10.70 -16.46 8.90
N LEU A 173 -9.72 -17.37 8.84
CA LEU A 173 -9.10 -18.00 10.00
C LEU A 173 -8.49 -16.96 10.93
N SER A 174 -7.76 -15.98 10.38
CA SER A 174 -7.23 -14.89 11.20
C SER A 174 -8.34 -14.11 11.91
N ASN A 175 -9.51 -13.91 11.29
CA ASN A 175 -10.65 -13.27 11.95
C ASN A 175 -11.28 -14.16 13.02
N TYR A 176 -11.48 -15.45 12.72
CA TYR A 176 -12.08 -16.45 13.61
C TYR A 176 -11.33 -16.50 14.94
N PHE A 177 -10.01 -16.72 14.88
CA PHE A 177 -9.17 -16.79 16.08
C PHE A 177 -8.97 -15.41 16.72
N PHE A 178 -8.96 -14.32 15.95
CA PHE A 178 -8.84 -12.98 16.53
C PHE A 178 -10.07 -12.59 17.33
N ARG A 179 -11.27 -13.03 16.94
CA ARG A 179 -12.51 -12.84 17.71
C ARG A 179 -12.60 -13.71 18.96
N ARG A 180 -11.74 -14.71 19.11
CA ARG A 180 -11.65 -15.59 20.30
C ARG A 180 -10.49 -15.24 21.22
N PHE A 181 -9.29 -15.06 20.67
CA PHE A 181 -8.03 -15.00 21.43
C PHE A 181 -7.22 -13.71 21.24
N GLY A 182 -7.55 -12.84 20.26
CA GLY A 182 -6.88 -11.55 20.10
C GLY A 182 -5.49 -11.63 19.43
N ASP A 183 -4.61 -10.69 19.79
CA ASP A 183 -3.23 -10.57 19.32
C ASP A 183 -2.23 -10.43 20.49
N TRP A 184 -0.94 -10.42 20.20
CA TRP A 184 0.14 -10.42 21.21
C TRP A 184 0.31 -9.12 21.99
N ARG A 185 -0.44 -8.05 21.70
CA ARG A 185 -0.30 -6.74 22.37
C ARG A 185 -0.88 -6.68 23.79
N GLY A 186 -1.34 -7.80 24.33
CA GLY A 186 -1.99 -7.86 25.62
C GLY A 186 -3.51 -7.71 25.47
N GLU A 187 -4.20 -8.67 26.06
CA GLU A 187 -5.64 -8.84 26.04
C GLU A 187 -6.37 -7.62 26.59
N GLN A 188 -7.03 -6.86 25.73
CA GLN A 188 -8.37 -6.46 26.15
C GLN A 188 -9.17 -7.75 26.26
N ASN A 189 -9.68 -8.03 27.46
CA ASN A 189 -10.55 -9.16 27.77
C ASN A 189 -11.44 -9.45 26.55
N HIS A 190 -11.57 -10.72 26.18
CA HIS A 190 -12.50 -11.11 25.11
C HIS A 190 -13.90 -10.49 25.30
N LEU A 191 -14.30 -10.20 26.55
CA LEU A 191 -15.49 -9.41 26.93
C LEU A 191 -15.58 -8.01 26.32
N ILE A 192 -14.46 -7.31 26.09
CA ILE A 192 -14.41 -6.01 25.40
C ILE A 192 -14.42 -6.21 23.89
N ARG A 193 -13.64 -7.19 23.41
CA ARG A 193 -13.40 -7.41 21.98
C ARG A 193 -14.59 -8.04 21.26
N THR A 194 -15.20 -9.03 21.88
CA THR A 194 -16.41 -9.72 21.42
C THR A 194 -17.37 -9.86 22.60
N PRO A 195 -18.03 -8.76 23.01
CA PRO A 195 -18.98 -8.80 24.12
C PRO A 195 -20.06 -9.85 23.90
N GLY A 196 -20.35 -10.67 24.92
CA GLY A 196 -21.40 -11.69 24.89
C GLY A 196 -21.03 -13.02 24.24
N MET A 197 -19.79 -13.22 23.77
CA MET A 197 -19.31 -14.52 23.32
C MET A 197 -19.22 -15.49 24.51
N LYS A 198 -19.92 -16.61 24.42
CA LYS A 198 -19.89 -17.67 25.44
C LYS A 198 -18.63 -18.53 25.32
N ASP A 199 -18.29 -19.29 26.36
CA ASP A 199 -17.09 -20.14 26.36
C ASP A 199 -17.17 -21.29 25.33
N ASP A 200 -18.35 -21.90 25.16
CA ASP A 200 -18.60 -22.90 24.10
C ASP A 200 -18.37 -22.31 22.70
N GLU A 201 -18.84 -21.08 22.44
CA GLU A 201 -18.53 -20.37 21.19
C GLU A 201 -17.04 -20.05 21.08
N ARG A 202 -16.41 -19.59 22.18
CA ARG A 202 -15.00 -19.18 22.20
C ARG A 202 -14.05 -20.32 21.89
N TYR A 203 -14.34 -21.51 22.39
CA TYR A 203 -13.52 -22.71 22.23
C TYR A 203 -14.09 -23.69 21.19
N LEU A 204 -15.12 -23.29 20.44
CA LEU A 204 -15.65 -24.07 19.32
C LEU A 204 -14.52 -24.47 18.37
N ASP A 205 -14.40 -25.78 18.14
CA ASP A 205 -13.45 -26.33 17.19
C ASP A 205 -13.76 -25.81 15.77
N ILE A 206 -12.70 -25.41 15.05
CA ILE A 206 -12.86 -24.79 13.74
C ILE A 206 -13.45 -25.75 12.72
N ASN A 207 -13.13 -27.05 12.81
CA ASN A 207 -13.65 -28.06 11.89
C ASN A 207 -15.14 -28.28 12.13
N VAL A 208 -15.54 -28.38 13.40
CA VAL A 208 -16.97 -28.45 13.77
C VAL A 208 -17.72 -27.22 13.25
N CYS A 209 -17.16 -26.03 13.44
CA CYS A 209 -17.78 -24.79 12.93
C CYS A 209 -18.03 -24.84 11.42
N ILE A 210 -17.05 -25.33 10.65
CA ILE A 210 -17.11 -25.39 9.19
C ILE A 210 -18.05 -26.51 8.72
N LEU A 211 -17.82 -27.75 9.17
CA LEU A 211 -18.51 -28.94 8.69
C LEU A 211 -20.00 -28.91 9.08
N GLU A 212 -20.32 -28.48 10.30
CA GLU A 212 -21.71 -28.31 10.75
C GLU A 212 -22.35 -26.99 10.29
N SER A 213 -21.63 -26.20 9.49
CA SER A 213 -22.16 -25.00 8.84
C SER A 213 -22.64 -23.90 9.81
N TYR A 214 -21.96 -23.70 10.93
CA TYR A 214 -22.28 -22.63 11.88
C TYR A 214 -22.33 -21.27 11.16
N PRO A 215 -23.22 -20.34 11.57
CA PRO A 215 -23.46 -19.11 10.83
C PRO A 215 -22.23 -18.26 10.52
N GLU A 216 -21.19 -18.28 11.37
CA GLU A 216 -19.93 -17.55 11.13
C GLU A 216 -18.94 -18.26 10.20
N CYS A 217 -19.10 -19.57 9.99
CA CYS A 217 -18.30 -20.40 9.09
C CYS A 217 -19.07 -20.73 7.77
N SER A 218 -20.16 -20.00 7.51
CA SER A 218 -21.05 -20.21 6.37
C SER A 218 -21.40 -18.89 5.67
N ASN A 219 -21.87 -18.98 4.44
CA ASN A 219 -22.40 -17.81 3.72
C ASN A 219 -23.71 -17.32 4.38
N PRO A 220 -23.95 -16.00 4.39
CA PRO A 220 -23.17 -14.95 3.73
C PRO A 220 -22.01 -14.38 4.57
N ARG A 221 -21.73 -14.89 5.78
CA ARG A 221 -20.72 -14.29 6.67
C ARG A 221 -19.26 -14.51 6.20
N LEU A 222 -19.02 -15.53 5.39
CA LEU A 222 -17.72 -15.75 4.74
C LEU A 222 -17.42 -14.68 3.67
N PHE A 223 -18.46 -14.11 3.06
CA PHE A 223 -18.35 -13.08 2.02
C PHE A 223 -18.02 -11.70 2.62
N TYR A 224 -16.76 -11.31 2.48
CA TYR A 224 -16.14 -10.22 3.22
C TYR A 224 -15.23 -9.31 2.38
N ILE A 225 -14.35 -9.85 1.51
CA ILE A 225 -13.40 -9.03 0.74
C ILE A 225 -14.14 -8.30 -0.38
N ILE A 226 -14.88 -9.02 -1.24
CA ILE A 226 -15.61 -8.44 -2.37
C ILE A 226 -16.50 -7.24 -1.97
N PRO A 227 -17.30 -7.26 -0.90
CA PRO A 227 -18.09 -6.09 -0.47
C PRO A 227 -17.28 -4.80 -0.31
N TYR A 228 -16.01 -4.87 0.13
CA TYR A 228 -15.16 -3.69 0.28
C TYR A 228 -14.84 -3.01 -1.06
N PHE A 229 -14.82 -3.76 -2.15
CA PHE A 229 -14.53 -3.27 -3.50
C PHE A 229 -15.81 -3.04 -4.31
N CYS A 230 -16.82 -3.90 -4.17
CA CYS A 230 -18.13 -3.75 -4.79
C CYS A 230 -18.82 -2.44 -4.33
N GLY A 231 -18.65 -2.07 -3.05
CA GLY A 231 -19.07 -0.79 -2.50
C GLY A 231 -20.35 -0.83 -1.67
N GLN A 232 -21.08 0.28 -1.68
CA GLN A 232 -22.25 0.49 -0.80
C GLN A 232 -23.58 -0.01 -1.39
N HIS A 233 -23.59 -0.56 -2.60
CA HIS A 233 -24.81 -1.02 -3.26
C HIS A 233 -25.44 -2.21 -2.50
N PRO A 234 -26.78 -2.28 -2.35
CA PRO A 234 -27.43 -3.40 -1.65
C PRO A 234 -27.10 -4.78 -2.21
N GLN A 235 -26.91 -4.92 -3.53
CA GLN A 235 -26.50 -6.19 -4.16
C GLN A 235 -25.08 -6.64 -3.79
N CYS A 236 -24.23 -5.76 -3.22
CA CYS A 236 -22.92 -6.14 -2.69
C CYS A 236 -23.00 -6.87 -1.34
N ARG A 237 -24.21 -7.09 -0.78
CA ARG A 237 -24.38 -7.72 0.53
C ARG A 237 -24.30 -9.24 0.48
N GLU A 238 -24.71 -9.81 -0.64
CA GLU A 238 -24.79 -11.26 -0.81
C GLU A 238 -23.74 -11.74 -1.83
N PRO A 239 -23.19 -12.95 -1.63
CA PRO A 239 -22.32 -13.56 -2.61
C PRO A 239 -23.07 -13.78 -3.93
N GLY A 240 -22.48 -13.36 -5.04
CA GLY A 240 -23.05 -13.56 -6.36
C GLY A 240 -22.21 -12.94 -7.46
N LEU A 241 -22.46 -13.39 -8.70
CA LEU A 241 -21.72 -12.96 -9.88
C LEU A 241 -21.74 -11.44 -10.07
N TRP A 242 -22.90 -10.80 -9.83
CA TRP A 242 -23.01 -9.35 -9.96
C TRP A 242 -22.05 -8.59 -9.03
N ALA A 243 -21.95 -9.02 -7.76
CA ALA A 243 -21.10 -8.36 -6.77
C ALA A 243 -19.60 -8.57 -7.10
N LEU A 244 -19.24 -9.78 -7.56
CA LEU A 244 -17.91 -10.10 -8.05
C LEU A 244 -17.51 -9.19 -9.22
N GLU A 245 -18.31 -9.15 -10.28
CA GLU A 245 -17.99 -8.37 -11.48
C GLU A 245 -17.99 -6.86 -11.21
N ARG A 246 -18.91 -6.37 -10.38
CA ARG A 246 -18.89 -4.98 -9.93
C ARG A 246 -17.63 -4.65 -9.13
N ALA A 247 -17.16 -5.54 -8.27
CA ALA A 247 -15.92 -5.35 -7.53
C ALA A 247 -14.70 -5.29 -8.45
N LYS A 248 -14.58 -6.22 -9.42
CA LYS A 248 -13.51 -6.21 -10.43
C LYS A 248 -13.51 -4.90 -11.23
N GLN A 249 -14.69 -4.46 -11.68
CA GLN A 249 -14.85 -3.20 -12.40
C GLN A 249 -14.39 -2.00 -11.56
N ASN A 250 -14.84 -1.89 -10.31
CA ASN A 250 -14.44 -0.79 -9.44
C ASN A 250 -12.92 -0.77 -9.21
N VAL A 251 -12.27 -1.93 -9.09
CA VAL A 251 -10.81 -2.05 -8.98
C VAL A 251 -10.12 -1.45 -10.21
N LEU A 252 -10.52 -1.87 -11.41
CA LEU A 252 -9.91 -1.40 -12.66
C LEU A 252 -10.11 0.10 -12.88
N GLU A 253 -11.27 0.63 -12.49
CA GLU A 253 -11.64 2.02 -12.75
C GLU A 253 -11.13 3.01 -11.68
N ASN A 254 -11.01 2.59 -10.42
CA ASN A 254 -10.87 3.53 -9.30
C ASN A 254 -9.65 3.26 -8.40
N PHE A 255 -9.06 2.06 -8.43
CA PHE A 255 -7.93 1.71 -7.56
C PHE A 255 -6.62 1.82 -8.31
N LEU A 256 -5.68 2.59 -7.75
CA LEU A 256 -4.32 2.69 -8.29
C LEU A 256 -3.54 1.39 -8.08
N LEU A 257 -3.70 0.77 -6.91
CA LEU A 257 -3.08 -0.52 -6.58
C LEU A 257 -3.93 -1.27 -5.56
N VAL A 258 -4.13 -2.55 -5.81
CA VAL A 258 -4.56 -3.51 -4.79
C VAL A 258 -3.46 -4.55 -4.66
N GLY A 259 -2.73 -4.50 -3.54
CA GLY A 259 -1.66 -5.46 -3.24
C GLY A 259 -2.17 -6.71 -2.53
N VAL A 260 -1.28 -7.69 -2.40
CA VAL A 260 -1.53 -8.94 -1.65
C VAL A 260 -0.59 -9.03 -0.46
N LEU A 261 -1.13 -9.45 0.68
CA LEU A 261 -0.40 -9.49 1.96
C LEU A 261 0.71 -10.53 1.96
N GLU A 262 0.51 -11.62 1.24
CA GLU A 262 1.46 -12.70 1.02
C GLU A 262 2.76 -12.19 0.37
N GLU A 263 2.66 -11.16 -0.47
CA GLU A 263 3.78 -10.49 -1.14
C GLU A 263 3.88 -9.01 -0.68
N LEU A 264 3.83 -8.79 0.65
CA LEU A 264 3.78 -7.43 1.21
C LEU A 264 5.02 -6.59 0.84
N GLU A 265 6.21 -7.18 0.74
CA GLU A 265 7.41 -6.44 0.35
C GLU A 265 7.27 -5.85 -1.07
N ASP A 266 6.83 -6.66 -2.02
CA ASP A 266 6.59 -6.21 -3.40
C ASP A 266 5.44 -5.20 -3.47
N THR A 267 4.39 -5.40 -2.65
CA THR A 267 3.30 -4.44 -2.51
C THR A 267 3.82 -3.07 -2.04
N LEU A 268 4.67 -3.05 -1.01
CA LEU A 268 5.27 -1.82 -0.50
C LEU A 268 6.21 -1.17 -1.52
N LEU A 269 6.99 -1.97 -2.25
CA LEU A 269 7.87 -1.48 -3.31
C LEU A 269 7.08 -0.85 -4.47
N LEU A 270 5.98 -1.46 -4.89
CA LEU A 270 5.09 -0.87 -5.89
C LEU A 270 4.48 0.43 -5.37
N LEU A 271 4.00 0.48 -4.12
CA LEU A 271 3.51 1.74 -3.53
C LEU A 271 4.59 2.83 -3.50
N GLU A 272 5.84 2.48 -3.20
CA GLU A 272 6.96 3.41 -3.28
C GLU A 272 7.19 3.97 -4.69
N ARG A 273 7.05 3.14 -5.73
CA ARG A 273 7.19 3.59 -7.13
C ARG A 273 5.99 4.41 -7.61
N LEU A 274 4.78 4.04 -7.22
CA LEU A 274 3.53 4.67 -7.66
C LEU A 274 3.23 5.96 -6.90
N LEU A 275 3.59 6.01 -5.61
CA LEU A 275 3.27 7.09 -4.67
C LEU A 275 4.50 7.48 -3.84
N PRO A 276 5.61 7.93 -4.48
CA PRO A 276 6.88 8.17 -3.79
C PRO A 276 6.77 9.24 -2.68
N HIS A 277 5.89 10.23 -2.83
CA HIS A 277 5.63 11.24 -1.81
C HIS A 277 5.09 10.67 -0.48
N TYR A 278 4.46 9.50 -0.51
CA TYR A 278 3.92 8.84 0.68
C TYR A 278 4.80 7.67 1.15
N PHE A 279 5.43 6.95 0.23
CA PHE A 279 6.04 5.64 0.50
C PHE A 279 7.56 5.58 0.26
N SER A 280 8.25 6.70 0.00
CA SER A 280 9.71 6.69 -0.20
C SER A 280 10.47 6.14 1.02
N GLY A 281 11.32 5.14 0.77
CA GLY A 281 12.07 4.39 1.78
C GLY A 281 11.21 3.52 2.68
N VAL A 282 10.03 3.07 2.22
CA VAL A 282 9.13 2.24 3.04
C VAL A 282 9.75 0.89 3.39
N LEU A 283 10.48 0.27 2.45
CA LEU A 283 11.11 -1.04 2.68
C LEU A 283 12.18 -1.00 3.76
N SER A 284 12.97 0.07 3.85
CA SER A 284 13.99 0.18 4.89
C SER A 284 13.38 0.29 6.28
N ILE A 285 12.24 0.99 6.41
CA ILE A 285 11.46 1.05 7.65
C ILE A 285 10.87 -0.32 7.96
N TYR A 286 10.23 -0.96 6.96
CA TYR A 286 9.60 -2.27 7.13
C TYR A 286 10.59 -3.37 7.58
N LYS A 287 11.81 -3.36 7.04
CA LYS A 287 12.87 -4.32 7.38
C LYS A 287 13.61 -3.98 8.68
N SER A 288 13.41 -2.79 9.25
CA SER A 288 14.08 -2.38 10.48
C SER A 288 13.70 -3.26 11.68
N PRO A 289 14.65 -3.56 12.59
CA PRO A 289 14.40 -4.41 13.75
C PRO A 289 13.32 -3.82 14.68
N ASP A 290 13.33 -2.51 14.87
CA ASP A 290 12.36 -1.80 15.71
C ASP A 290 10.93 -1.97 15.17
N TYR A 291 10.75 -1.81 13.86
CA TYR A 291 9.46 -2.02 13.23
C TYR A 291 9.03 -3.49 13.29
N ARG A 292 9.92 -4.44 12.98
CA ARG A 292 9.62 -5.88 13.03
C ARG A 292 9.13 -6.30 14.42
N LYS A 293 9.75 -5.77 15.49
CA LYS A 293 9.34 -6.03 16.87
C LYS A 293 7.88 -5.63 17.12
N ILE A 294 7.47 -4.43 16.68
CA ILE A 294 6.10 -3.93 16.88
C ILE A 294 5.12 -4.64 15.93
N GLY A 295 5.53 -4.92 14.69
CA GLY A 295 4.74 -5.60 13.68
C GLY A 295 4.37 -7.03 14.10
N ASN A 296 5.31 -7.78 14.68
CA ASN A 296 5.09 -9.15 15.17
C ASN A 296 3.99 -9.21 16.24
N LEU A 297 3.80 -8.13 17.01
CA LEU A 297 2.76 -8.08 18.04
C LEU A 297 1.33 -8.02 17.47
N THR A 298 1.17 -7.72 16.18
CA THR A 298 -0.14 -7.61 15.53
C THR A 298 -0.72 -8.96 15.09
N GLY A 299 0.09 -10.02 15.16
CA GLY A 299 -0.30 -11.38 14.78
C GLY A 299 -1.37 -11.94 15.70
N THR A 300 -2.39 -12.58 15.11
CA THR A 300 -3.43 -13.30 15.86
C THR A 300 -2.86 -14.56 16.51
N VAL A 301 -3.17 -14.76 17.78
CA VAL A 301 -2.64 -15.88 18.59
C VAL A 301 -3.52 -17.13 18.51
N ARG A 302 -2.97 -18.29 18.90
CA ARG A 302 -3.69 -19.57 19.05
C ARG A 302 -4.51 -19.99 17.82
N LYS A 303 -3.94 -19.78 16.62
CA LYS A 303 -4.55 -20.29 15.39
C LYS A 303 -4.35 -21.80 15.30
N GLN A 304 -5.38 -22.48 14.83
CA GLN A 304 -5.33 -23.91 14.51
C GLN A 304 -5.72 -24.07 13.04
N PRO A 305 -4.96 -24.85 12.25
CA PRO A 305 -5.34 -25.17 10.88
C PRO A 305 -6.59 -26.08 10.89
N PRO A 306 -7.56 -25.86 10.00
CA PRO A 306 -8.63 -26.83 9.77
C PRO A 306 -8.11 -28.11 9.10
N THR A 307 -8.89 -29.18 9.18
CA THR A 307 -8.68 -30.42 8.44
C THR A 307 -8.85 -30.18 6.94
N LEU A 308 -8.28 -31.08 6.12
CA LEU A 308 -8.38 -30.99 4.67
C LEU A 308 -9.84 -30.97 4.17
N GLU A 309 -10.70 -31.80 4.76
CA GLU A 309 -12.13 -31.83 4.47
C GLU A 309 -12.79 -30.47 4.73
N ALA A 310 -12.52 -29.87 5.91
CA ALA A 310 -13.05 -28.55 6.25
C ALA A 310 -12.50 -27.44 5.33
N LEU A 311 -11.23 -27.52 4.93
CA LEU A 311 -10.64 -26.59 3.96
C LEU A 311 -11.31 -26.67 2.60
N GLN A 312 -11.60 -27.87 2.08
CA GLN A 312 -12.31 -28.06 0.82
C GLN A 312 -13.72 -27.45 0.87
N VAL A 313 -14.45 -27.68 1.97
CA VAL A 313 -15.77 -27.07 2.19
C VAL A 313 -15.69 -25.54 2.21
N LEU A 314 -14.71 -24.97 2.91
CA LEU A 314 -14.50 -23.51 2.91
C LEU A 314 -14.17 -22.98 1.52
N TYR A 315 -13.27 -23.64 0.79
CA TYR A 315 -12.87 -23.23 -0.55
C TYR A 315 -14.08 -23.16 -1.49
N GLN A 316 -14.93 -24.19 -1.47
CA GLN A 316 -16.19 -24.20 -2.24
C GLN A 316 -17.13 -23.06 -1.84
N ARG A 317 -17.31 -22.81 -0.53
CA ARG A 317 -18.16 -21.72 -0.04
C ARG A 317 -17.61 -20.33 -0.39
N MET A 318 -16.30 -20.19 -0.51
CA MET A 318 -15.59 -18.94 -0.78
C MET A 318 -15.19 -18.80 -2.26
N LYS A 319 -15.76 -19.60 -3.18
CA LYS A 319 -15.43 -19.57 -4.61
C LYS A 319 -15.34 -18.17 -5.20
N TYR A 320 -16.35 -17.33 -4.98
CA TYR A 320 -16.32 -15.95 -5.49
C TYR A 320 -15.18 -15.11 -4.90
N GLU A 321 -14.88 -15.27 -3.60
CA GLU A 321 -13.76 -14.57 -2.97
C GLU A 321 -12.42 -14.99 -3.57
N TYR A 322 -12.27 -16.27 -3.92
CA TYR A 322 -11.09 -16.78 -4.63
C TYR A 322 -11.03 -16.27 -6.07
N ASP A 323 -12.14 -16.25 -6.80
CA ASP A 323 -12.20 -15.67 -8.15
C ASP A 323 -11.76 -14.20 -8.14
N PHE A 324 -12.18 -13.44 -7.11
CA PHE A 324 -11.74 -12.06 -6.92
C PHE A 324 -10.27 -11.96 -6.51
N TYR A 325 -9.83 -12.76 -5.54
CA TYR A 325 -8.45 -12.76 -5.06
C TYR A 325 -7.45 -13.11 -6.17
N ASN A 326 -7.75 -14.12 -6.99
CA ASN A 326 -6.91 -14.53 -8.12
C ASN A 326 -6.87 -13.43 -9.19
N PHE A 327 -8.01 -12.81 -9.51
CA PHE A 327 -8.04 -11.64 -10.38
C PHE A 327 -7.12 -10.52 -9.88
N ILE A 328 -7.17 -10.20 -8.58
CA ILE A 328 -6.30 -9.18 -7.99
C ILE A 328 -4.82 -9.58 -8.06
N ARG A 329 -4.48 -10.84 -7.74
CA ARG A 329 -3.12 -11.36 -7.86
C ARG A 329 -2.59 -11.22 -9.28
N GLU A 330 -3.38 -11.60 -10.28
CA GLU A 330 -3.02 -11.46 -11.68
C GLU A 330 -2.77 -9.99 -12.05
N GLN A 331 -3.66 -9.06 -11.68
CA GLN A 331 -3.45 -7.63 -11.92
C GLN A 331 -2.20 -7.09 -11.22
N PHE A 332 -1.97 -7.53 -9.98
CA PHE A 332 -0.80 -7.17 -9.18
C PHE A 332 0.51 -7.63 -9.85
N HIS A 333 0.58 -8.90 -10.26
CA HIS A 333 1.75 -9.46 -10.93
C HIS A 333 1.98 -8.87 -12.31
N LEU A 334 0.91 -8.58 -13.07
CA LEU A 334 1.01 -7.87 -14.34
C LEU A 334 1.62 -6.48 -14.14
N LEU A 335 1.19 -5.74 -13.12
CA LEU A 335 1.74 -4.43 -12.79
C LEU A 335 3.21 -4.52 -12.32
N LYS A 336 3.53 -5.49 -11.46
CA LYS A 336 4.89 -5.81 -11.02
C LYS A 336 5.83 -6.03 -12.22
N LYS A 337 5.42 -6.87 -13.17
CA LYS A 337 6.15 -7.13 -14.42
C LYS A 337 6.30 -5.87 -15.28
N LYS A 338 5.23 -5.10 -15.47
CA LYS A 338 5.26 -3.86 -16.28
C LYS A 338 6.19 -2.78 -15.72
N ILE A 339 6.33 -2.68 -14.38
CA ILE A 339 7.25 -1.74 -13.71
C ILE A 339 8.69 -2.29 -13.67
N GLY A 340 8.92 -3.54 -14.10
CA GLY A 340 10.23 -4.16 -14.15
C GLY A 340 10.75 -4.63 -12.79
N LEU A 341 9.84 -4.87 -11.83
CA LEU A 341 10.19 -5.54 -10.59
C LEU A 341 10.29 -7.04 -10.89
N ARG A 342 11.51 -7.59 -10.86
CA ARG A 342 11.72 -9.04 -10.96
C ARG A 342 11.24 -9.68 -9.67
N SER A 343 10.44 -10.75 -9.77
CA SER A 343 10.30 -11.68 -8.65
C SER A 343 11.70 -12.20 -8.34
N ALA A 344 12.04 -12.34 -7.04
CA ALA A 344 13.08 -13.31 -6.71
C ALA A 344 12.60 -14.63 -7.34
N GLU A 345 13.45 -15.21 -8.19
CA GLU A 345 13.14 -16.42 -8.94
C GLU A 345 12.67 -17.51 -7.96
N GLU A 346 11.53 -18.15 -8.25
CA GLU A 346 11.31 -19.51 -7.77
C GLU A 346 12.45 -20.32 -8.38
N GLU A 347 13.44 -20.68 -7.56
CA GLU A 347 14.44 -21.66 -7.99
C GLU A 347 13.71 -22.99 -8.23
N PRO A 348 14.02 -23.70 -9.33
CA PRO A 348 13.42 -25.01 -9.59
C PRO A 348 13.91 -25.99 -8.52
N ASP A 349 12.96 -26.64 -7.86
CA ASP A 349 13.18 -27.70 -6.87
C ASP A 349 14.21 -28.71 -7.39
N GLN A 350 15.34 -28.82 -6.69
CA GLN A 350 16.24 -29.95 -6.83
C GLN A 350 15.72 -31.05 -5.92
N GLU A 351 15.34 -32.17 -6.54
CA GLU A 351 14.96 -33.42 -5.87
C GLU A 351 16.07 -33.87 -4.90
N GLU A 352 15.83 -33.75 -3.60
CA GLU A 352 16.44 -34.61 -2.58
C GLU A 352 15.37 -35.59 -2.09
N GLU A 353 15.72 -36.89 -2.05
CA GLU A 353 14.81 -37.98 -1.63
C GLU A 353 14.30 -37.79 -0.18
N PRO A 354 13.02 -38.09 0.12
CA PRO A 354 12.44 -37.79 1.43
C PRO A 354 12.70 -38.91 2.47
N ASP A 355 13.07 -38.47 3.66
CA ASP A 355 12.96 -39.24 4.90
C ASP A 355 11.47 -39.39 5.29
N GLN A 356 11.08 -40.60 5.72
CA GLN A 356 9.69 -41.06 5.90
C GLN A 356 8.87 -40.39 7.04
N GLU A 357 9.23 -39.20 7.51
CA GLU A 357 8.44 -38.44 8.50
C GLU A 357 7.74 -37.18 7.92
N GLU A 358 7.99 -36.81 6.66
CA GLU A 358 7.38 -35.62 6.01
C GLU A 358 6.08 -35.89 5.21
N GLU A 359 5.68 -37.16 5.03
CA GLU A 359 4.55 -37.53 4.16
C GLU A 359 3.15 -37.08 4.66
N LEU A 360 3.04 -36.55 5.89
CA LEU A 360 1.78 -36.01 6.44
C LEU A 360 1.64 -34.49 6.36
N GLU A 361 2.74 -33.75 6.20
CA GLU A 361 2.67 -32.29 6.00
C GLU A 361 2.54 -31.94 4.51
N ASP A 362 3.11 -32.75 3.62
CA ASP A 362 3.22 -32.39 2.20
C ASP A 362 1.91 -32.56 1.42
N ALA A 363 1.01 -33.46 1.84
CA ALA A 363 -0.34 -33.59 1.25
C ALA A 363 -1.21 -32.31 1.39
N SER A 364 -0.80 -31.36 2.24
CA SER A 364 -1.48 -30.07 2.41
C SER A 364 -0.93 -28.95 1.51
N LEU A 365 0.24 -29.14 0.90
CA LEU A 365 0.91 -28.15 0.06
C LEU A 365 0.50 -28.29 -1.43
N TRP A 366 0.29 -29.52 -1.91
CA TRP A 366 -0.05 -29.83 -3.31
C TRP A 366 -1.47 -29.44 -3.77
N LEU A 367 -2.32 -28.89 -2.90
CA LEU A 367 -3.67 -28.42 -3.26
C LEU A 367 -3.77 -26.89 -3.38
N VAL A 368 -2.64 -26.18 -3.31
CA VAL A 368 -2.56 -24.72 -3.50
C VAL A 368 -1.80 -24.40 -4.79
N HIS A 369 -2.41 -24.74 -5.92
CA HIS A 369 -2.32 -24.18 -7.29
C HIS A 369 -2.58 -25.31 -8.31
N PRO A 370 -3.36 -25.06 -9.39
CA PRO A 370 -4.01 -26.11 -10.17
C PRO A 370 -3.07 -27.05 -10.92
#